data_AF-X0VBK1-F1
#
_entry.id   AF-X0VBK1-F1
#
_cell.length_a   1.000
_cell.length_b   1.000
_cell.length_c   1.000
_cell.angle_alpha   90.00
_cell.angle_beta   90.00
_cell.angle_gamma   90.00
#
_symmetry.space_group_name_H-M   'P 1'
#
loop_
_entity.id
_entity.type
_entity.pdbx_description
1 polymer ?
#
loop_
_entity_poly.entity_id
_entity_poly.type
_entity_poly.pdbx_seq_one_letter_code
_entity_poly.pdbx_strand_id
1 'polypeptide(L)' 'SSTQHDEVTQFSMAERQRAAATAPQGEIKVKQIKHTQPKVGRNQPCPCGSGKKYKKCCGKNL' A
#
# COMPACT_ATOMS: atom_id res chain seq x y z
N SER A 1 51.34 6.54 -16.90
CA SER A 1 51.15 5.79 -15.64
C SER A 1 49.76 6.06 -15.07
N SER A 2 48.77 5.22 -15.39
CA SER A 2 47.39 5.34 -14.88
C SER A 2 46.77 3.95 -14.76
N THR A 3 46.93 3.29 -13.61
CA THR A 3 46.25 2.00 -13.34
C THR A 3 45.84 1.83 -11.87
N GLN A 4 46.00 2.82 -10.99
CA GLN A 4 45.84 2.58 -9.54
C GLN A 4 44.54 3.13 -8.92
N HIS A 5 43.46 3.33 -9.71
CA HIS A 5 42.20 3.89 -9.17
C HIS A 5 40.96 3.01 -9.35
N ASP A 6 41.03 1.91 -10.09
CA ASP A 6 39.82 1.13 -10.42
C ASP A 6 39.49 0.05 -9.36
N GLU A 7 40.49 -0.62 -8.80
CA GLU A 7 40.25 -1.82 -7.95
C GLU A 7 39.74 -1.50 -6.53
N VAL A 8 40.12 -0.34 -5.96
CA VAL A 8 39.69 0.06 -4.60
C VAL A 8 38.19 0.40 -4.55
N THR A 9 37.65 0.83 -5.68
CA THR A 9 36.24 1.19 -5.85
C THR A 9 35.33 -0.04 -5.74
N GLN A 10 35.77 -1.20 -6.27
CA GLN A 10 34.94 -2.41 -6.33
C GLN A 10 34.75 -3.09 -4.96
N PHE A 11 35.77 -3.10 -4.09
CA PHE A 11 35.66 -3.67 -2.74
C PHE A 11 34.79 -2.81 -1.81
N SER A 12 34.92 -1.47 -1.88
CA SER A 12 34.11 -0.55 -1.06
C SER A 12 32.62 -0.56 -1.40
N MET A 13 32.27 -0.80 -2.67
CA MET A 13 30.88 -0.94 -3.12
C MET A 13 30.23 -2.24 -2.61
N ALA A 14 30.98 -3.33 -2.53
CA ALA A 14 30.47 -4.63 -2.06
C ALA A 14 30.15 -4.64 -0.55
N GLU A 15 30.95 -3.97 0.30
CA GLU A 15 30.66 -3.83 1.73
C GLU A 15 29.44 -2.94 2.01
N ARG A 16 29.29 -1.83 1.26
CA ARG A 16 28.10 -0.96 1.34
C ARG A 16 26.82 -1.70 0.99
N GLN A 17 26.86 -2.63 0.03
CA GLN A 17 25.70 -3.43 -0.36
C GLN A 17 25.32 -4.48 0.72
N ARG A 18 26.28 -5.01 1.48
CA ARG A 18 26.01 -5.98 2.57
C ARG A 18 25.34 -5.35 3.79
N ALA A 19 25.67 -4.09 4.11
CA ALA A 19 25.06 -3.37 5.23
C ALA A 19 23.55 -3.08 5.00
N ALA A 20 23.14 -2.86 3.75
CA ALA A 20 21.73 -2.61 3.41
C ALA A 20 20.85 -3.86 3.56
N ALA A 21 21.43 -5.07 3.46
CA ALA A 21 20.69 -6.34 3.55
C ALA A 21 20.36 -6.76 5.00
N THR A 22 21.01 -6.15 6.00
CA THR A 22 20.85 -6.50 7.43
C THR A 22 20.09 -5.44 8.23
N ALA A 23 19.62 -4.37 7.57
CA ALA A 23 18.77 -3.37 8.22
C ALA A 23 17.42 -4.03 8.61
N PRO A 24 17.00 -3.96 9.89
CA PRO A 24 15.68 -4.39 10.28
C PRO A 24 14.68 -3.45 9.59
N GLN A 25 14.05 -3.95 8.53
CA GLN A 25 12.89 -3.32 7.92
C GLN A 25 11.81 -3.33 9.01
N GLY A 26 11.69 -2.23 9.75
CA GLY A 26 10.70 -2.08 10.81
C GLY A 26 9.33 -2.35 10.21
N GLU A 27 8.75 -3.50 10.52
CA GLU A 27 7.47 -3.90 9.97
C GLU A 27 6.39 -3.03 10.61
N ILE A 28 6.01 -1.95 9.92
CA ILE A 28 4.86 -1.14 10.31
C ILE A 28 3.63 -1.99 10.03
N LYS A 29 3.18 -2.74 11.04
CA LYS A 29 1.96 -3.55 10.96
C LYS A 29 0.74 -2.64 10.93
N VAL A 30 0.37 -2.17 9.74
CA VAL A 30 -0.83 -1.36 9.55
C VAL A 30 -2.05 -2.20 9.88
N LYS A 31 -2.78 -1.81 10.92
CA LYS A 31 -4.02 -2.48 11.33
C LYS A 31 -5.10 -2.22 10.29
N GLN A 32 -5.54 -3.26 9.58
CA GLN A 32 -6.58 -3.12 8.57
C GLN A 32 -7.90 -2.65 9.22
N ILE A 33 -8.42 -1.50 8.77
CA ILE A 33 -9.71 -0.97 9.19
C ILE A 33 -10.81 -1.80 8.51
N LYS A 34 -11.48 -2.68 9.27
CA LYS A 34 -12.65 -3.41 8.80
C LYS A 34 -13.87 -2.52 8.95
N HIS A 35 -14.47 -2.09 7.83
CA HIS A 35 -15.77 -1.43 7.86
C HIS A 35 -16.83 -2.43 8.36
N THR A 36 -17.37 -2.18 9.55
CA THR A 36 -18.45 -2.98 10.16
C THR A 36 -19.82 -2.70 9.57
N GLN A 37 -19.94 -1.67 8.72
CA GLN A 37 -21.21 -1.33 8.10
C GLN A 37 -21.56 -2.33 6.99
N PRO A 38 -22.81 -2.82 6.94
CA PRO A 38 -23.27 -3.69 5.87
C PRO A 38 -23.16 -2.95 4.54
N LYS A 39 -22.41 -3.52 3.59
CA LYS A 39 -22.32 -2.99 2.23
C LYS A 39 -23.71 -3.13 1.58
N VAL A 40 -24.46 -2.03 1.51
CA VAL A 40 -25.76 -2.02 0.82
C VAL A 40 -25.52 -2.33 -0.66
N GLY A 41 -26.08 -3.44 -1.13
CA GLY A 41 -25.97 -3.82 -2.53
C GLY A 41 -26.60 -2.76 -3.44
N ARG A 42 -25.98 -2.48 -4.59
CA ARG A 42 -26.40 -1.44 -5.54
C ARG A 42 -27.89 -1.57 -5.96
N ASN A 43 -28.45 -2.79 -5.96
CA ASN A 43 -29.86 -3.05 -6.31
C ASN A 43 -30.83 -3.15 -5.11
N GLN A 44 -30.35 -3.15 -3.86
CA GLN A 44 -31.18 -3.23 -2.64
C GLN A 44 -31.98 -1.93 -2.43
N PRO A 45 -33.09 -1.95 -1.66
CA PRO A 45 -33.78 -0.73 -1.27
C PRO A 45 -32.83 0.20 -0.50
N CYS A 46 -32.95 1.50 -0.74
CA CYS A 46 -32.14 2.50 -0.05
C CYS A 46 -32.50 2.57 1.44
N PRO A 47 -31.52 2.51 2.37
CA PRO A 47 -31.78 2.64 3.81
C PRO A 47 -32.27 4.03 4.21
N CYS A 48 -32.22 5.00 3.29
CA CYS A 48 -32.75 6.35 3.45
C CYS A 48 -34.29 6.44 3.42
N GLY A 49 -35.01 5.33 3.24
CA GLY A 49 -36.49 5.31 3.25
C GLY A 49 -37.15 5.83 1.96
N SER A 50 -36.37 6.12 0.91
CA SER A 50 -36.92 6.69 -0.33
C SER A 50 -37.69 5.70 -1.22
N GLY A 51 -37.70 4.40 -0.87
CA GLY A 51 -38.27 3.33 -1.69
C GLY A 51 -37.53 3.04 -3.00
N LYS A 52 -36.46 3.79 -3.31
CA LYS A 52 -35.65 3.63 -4.53
C LYS A 52 -34.52 2.63 -4.30
N LYS A 53 -34.06 1.95 -5.36
CA LYS A 53 -32.83 1.13 -5.33
C LYS A 53 -31.63 2.01 -4.94
N TYR A 54 -30.69 1.49 -4.15
CA TYR A 54 -29.52 2.22 -3.67
C TYR A 54 -28.77 2.96 -4.79
N LYS A 55 -28.57 2.31 -5.95
CA LYS A 55 -27.94 2.90 -7.16
C LYS A 55 -28.64 4.11 -7.77
N LYS A 56 -29.94 4.27 -7.50
CA LYS A 56 -30.76 5.39 -8.00
C LYS A 56 -31.02 6.43 -6.91
N CYS A 57 -30.42 6.28 -5.73
CA CYS A 57 -30.57 7.16 -4.58
C CYS A 57 -29.20 7.49 -3.97
N CYS A 58 -28.92 7.11 -2.72
CA CYS A 58 -27.64 7.42 -2.05
C CYS A 58 -26.39 6.89 -2.79
N GLY A 59 -26.51 5.79 -3.53
CA GLY A 59 -25.43 5.21 -4.34
C GLY A 59 -25.39 5.70 -5.79
N LYS A 60 -26.06 6.81 -6.12
CA LYS A 60 -26.07 7.36 -7.50
C LYS A 60 -24.71 7.95 -7.89
N ASN A 61 -23.97 8.51 -6.93
CA ASN A 61 -22.66 9.16 -7.12
C ASN A 61 -21.54 8.50 -6.30
N LEU A 62 -21.80 7.30 -5.75
CA LEU A 62 -20.84 6.46 -5.03
C LEU A 62 -20.39 5.33 -5.95
#